data_AF-A0A8H6VPE3-F1
#
_entry.id   AF-A0A8H6VPE3-F1
#
_cell.length_a   1.000
_cell.length_b   1.000
_cell.length_c   1.000
_cell.angle_alpha   90.00
_cell.angle_beta   90.00
_cell.angle_gamma   90.00
#
_symmetry.space_group_name_H-M   'P 1'
#
loop_
_entity.id
_entity.type
_entity.pdbx_description
1 polymer ?
#
loop_
_entity_poly.entity_id
_entity_poly.type
_entity_poly.pdbx_seq_one_letter_code
_entity_poly.pdbx_strand_id
1 'polypeptide(L)'
;MTISGLRRLRNENREGSIAELSSLGGLDIDTATLNLGPTTRPTSTSDAPLRTMVDAIDMHKALFPSEVKRLVEEAATNTDRLSAFFSITDLMQHETKMETHAKTCMLLSTCLKAFPGIALFPVDETDVYQPPPGSAWYAKRRDIEDSLLRNLRKYIRFSEHFVRKPPRYEEKVHVELNKFHAFADKFFDLSSKLSNSNERLRLMELVDSYERMKLDRLKKREERAIIRADRAARKLERELLRQKRDAELHAPVEIEIT
;
A
#
# COMPACT_ATOMS: atom_id res chain seq x y z
N MET A 1 -40.98 -8.58 11.42
CA MET A 1 -40.08 -8.11 10.33
C MET A 1 -38.92 -9.08 10.23
N THR A 2 -38.74 -9.74 9.09
CA THR A 2 -37.77 -10.83 8.90
C THR A 2 -36.37 -10.33 8.58
N ILE A 3 -35.36 -11.04 9.10
CA ILE A 3 -33.91 -10.78 8.99
C ILE A 3 -33.41 -10.73 7.52
N SER A 4 -34.21 -11.17 6.57
CA SER A 4 -33.95 -11.09 5.12
C SER A 4 -33.98 -9.68 4.53
N GLY A 5 -34.66 -8.71 5.17
CA GLY A 5 -34.74 -7.33 4.68
C GLY A 5 -33.47 -6.49 4.87
N LEU A 6 -32.69 -6.79 5.91
CA LEU A 6 -31.48 -6.02 6.27
C LEU A 6 -30.24 -6.37 5.43
N ARG A 7 -30.24 -7.50 4.71
CA ARG A 7 -29.16 -7.84 3.77
C ARG A 7 -29.27 -7.13 2.42
N ARG A 8 -30.48 -6.77 1.97
CA ARG A 8 -30.66 -6.05 0.69
C ARG A 8 -30.17 -4.60 0.78
N LEU A 9 -30.47 -3.91 1.87
CA LEU A 9 -30.04 -2.52 2.10
C LEU A 9 -28.53 -2.35 2.32
N ARG A 10 -27.78 -3.44 2.58
CA ARG A 10 -26.33 -3.41 2.76
C ARG A 10 -25.55 -3.50 1.44
N ASN A 11 -26.16 -4.02 0.38
CA ASN A 11 -25.52 -4.13 -0.94
C ASN A 11 -25.83 -2.90 -1.82
N GLU A 12 -27.04 -2.35 -1.77
CA GLU A 12 -27.41 -1.18 -2.58
C GLU A 12 -26.65 0.11 -2.18
N ASN A 13 -26.30 0.26 -0.89
CA ASN A 13 -25.53 1.42 -0.41
C ASN A 13 -24.01 1.34 -0.64
N ARG A 14 -23.48 0.21 -1.12
CA ARG A 14 -22.05 0.08 -1.44
C ARG A 14 -21.74 0.37 -2.90
N GLU A 15 -22.68 0.11 -3.80
CA GLU A 15 -22.50 0.38 -5.24
C GLU A 15 -22.66 1.88 -5.57
N GLY A 16 -23.56 2.59 -4.88
CA GLY A 16 -23.72 4.04 -5.05
C GLY A 16 -22.48 4.86 -4.66
N SER A 17 -21.74 4.43 -3.63
CA SER A 17 -20.60 5.20 -3.11
C SER A 17 -19.31 5.07 -3.93
N ILE A 18 -19.17 4.01 -4.75
CA ILE A 18 -18.03 3.84 -5.66
C ILE A 18 -18.30 4.55 -6.99
N ALA A 19 -19.54 4.52 -7.48
CA ALA A 19 -19.93 5.22 -8.71
C ALA A 19 -19.90 6.75 -8.56
N GLU A 20 -20.22 7.29 -7.38
CA GLU A 20 -20.23 8.76 -7.15
C GLU A 20 -18.82 9.37 -7.06
N LEU A 21 -17.79 8.59 -6.69
CA LEU A 21 -16.40 9.05 -6.64
C LEU A 21 -15.67 8.95 -7.99
N SER A 22 -16.24 8.26 -8.97
CA SER A 22 -15.77 8.26 -10.37
C SER A 22 -16.18 9.52 -11.14
N SER A 23 -16.97 10.43 -10.54
CA SER A 23 -17.37 11.71 -11.18
C SER A 23 -16.42 12.89 -10.91
N LEU A 24 -15.34 12.68 -10.13
CA LEU A 24 -14.37 13.73 -9.77
C LEU A 24 -12.95 13.37 -10.26
N GLY A 25 -12.81 13.23 -11.57
CA GLY A 25 -11.52 13.00 -12.23
C GLY A 25 -11.68 12.24 -13.52
N GLY A 26 -12.02 12.96 -14.59
CA GLY A 26 -12.18 12.41 -15.93
C GLY A 26 -10.98 11.57 -16.35
N LEU A 27 -11.24 10.28 -16.56
CA LEU A 27 -10.41 9.39 -17.36
C LEU A 27 -11.37 8.44 -18.07
N ASP A 28 -11.85 8.86 -19.24
CA ASP A 28 -12.51 7.96 -20.19
C ASP A 28 -11.51 6.87 -20.56
N ILE A 29 -11.77 5.64 -20.13
CA ILE A 29 -11.10 4.46 -20.65
C ILE A 29 -12.12 3.74 -21.52
N ASP A 30 -12.02 4.00 -22.83
CA ASP A 30 -12.66 3.22 -23.88
C ASP A 30 -12.37 1.72 -23.67
N THR A 31 -13.39 0.99 -23.25
CA THR A 31 -13.37 -0.48 -23.18
C THR A 31 -14.06 -1.05 -24.41
N ALA A 32 -13.46 -0.82 -25.58
CA ALA A 32 -13.84 -1.50 -26.80
C ALA A 32 -12.64 -2.28 -27.36
N THR A 33 -12.90 -3.56 -27.61
CA THR A 33 -12.10 -4.54 -28.35
C THR A 33 -10.90 -5.16 -27.61
N LEU A 34 -11.05 -6.42 -27.21
CA LEU A 34 -10.34 -7.54 -27.83
C LEU A 34 -11.04 -8.88 -27.48
N ASN A 35 -11.66 -9.46 -28.51
CA ASN A 35 -12.16 -10.82 -28.55
C ASN A 35 -11.00 -11.84 -28.54
N LEU A 36 -11.04 -12.81 -27.62
CA LEU A 36 -10.46 -14.15 -27.80
C LEU A 36 -11.34 -15.16 -27.01
N GLY A 37 -12.04 -16.05 -27.72
CA GLY A 37 -12.75 -17.20 -27.13
C GLY A 37 -11.84 -18.43 -26.94
N PRO A 38 -12.37 -19.66 -26.90
CA PRO A 38 -13.49 -20.15 -26.10
C PRO A 38 -13.01 -20.93 -24.86
N THR A 39 -13.95 -21.17 -23.97
CA THR A 39 -13.89 -21.75 -22.63
C THR A 39 -13.32 -23.18 -22.60
N THR A 40 -12.27 -23.43 -21.81
CA THR A 40 -11.98 -24.75 -21.22
C THR A 40 -12.23 -24.69 -19.71
N ARG A 41 -13.10 -25.59 -19.24
CA ARG A 41 -13.53 -25.75 -17.84
C ARG A 41 -12.33 -25.89 -16.87
N PRO A 42 -12.37 -25.28 -15.68
CA PRO A 42 -11.47 -25.63 -14.59
C PRO A 42 -12.03 -26.86 -13.85
N THR A 43 -11.20 -27.88 -13.71
CA THR A 43 -11.36 -28.93 -12.69
C THR A 43 -10.17 -28.84 -11.74
N SER A 44 -10.43 -29.15 -10.47
CA SER A 44 -9.46 -29.26 -9.37
C SER A 44 -9.23 -27.97 -8.57
N THR A 45 -10.07 -27.83 -7.55
CA THR A 45 -9.78 -27.23 -6.24
C THR A 45 -8.38 -27.60 -5.74
N SER A 46 -7.49 -26.63 -5.65
CA SER A 46 -6.22 -26.77 -4.92
C SER A 46 -5.87 -25.41 -4.32
N ASP A 47 -5.87 -25.33 -2.99
CA ASP A 47 -5.41 -24.18 -2.19
C ASP A 47 -3.87 -24.01 -2.20
N ALA A 48 -3.15 -24.80 -3.00
CA ALA A 48 -1.69 -24.76 -3.10
C ALA A 48 -1.08 -23.45 -3.70
N PRO A 49 -1.70 -22.74 -4.67
CA PRO A 49 -1.06 -21.56 -5.26
C PRO A 49 -1.11 -20.34 -4.33
N LEU A 50 -2.00 -20.32 -3.33
CA LEU A 50 -2.10 -19.22 -2.38
C LEU A 50 -1.01 -19.29 -1.31
N ARG A 51 -0.66 -20.49 -0.83
CA ARG A 51 0.41 -20.66 0.17
C ARG A 51 1.79 -20.29 -0.37
N THR A 52 2.13 -20.72 -1.58
CA THR A 52 3.43 -20.37 -2.21
C THR A 52 3.56 -18.88 -2.53
N MET A 53 2.47 -18.20 -2.88
CA MET A 53 2.48 -16.75 -3.09
C MET A 53 2.63 -15.99 -1.77
N VAL A 54 1.96 -16.41 -0.70
CA VAL A 54 2.07 -15.79 0.64
C VAL A 54 3.50 -15.94 1.18
N ASP A 55 4.07 -17.15 1.12
CA ASP A 55 5.46 -17.39 1.55
C ASP A 55 6.48 -16.58 0.72
N ALA A 56 6.27 -16.45 -0.59
CA ALA A 56 7.14 -15.65 -1.46
C ALA A 56 7.00 -14.14 -1.24
N ILE A 57 5.80 -13.67 -0.85
CA ILE A 57 5.56 -12.27 -0.48
C ILE A 57 6.26 -11.94 0.84
N ASP A 58 6.22 -12.84 1.82
CA ASP A 58 6.85 -12.61 3.12
C ASP A 58 8.38 -12.70 3.05
N MET A 59 8.94 -13.58 2.22
CA MET A 59 10.39 -13.54 1.94
C MET A 59 10.83 -12.26 1.21
N HIS A 60 10.02 -11.76 0.27
CA HIS A 60 10.33 -10.52 -0.44
C HIS A 60 10.34 -9.31 0.51
N LYS A 61 9.37 -9.22 1.43
CA LYS A 61 9.32 -8.17 2.45
C LYS A 61 10.55 -8.18 3.37
N ALA A 62 11.04 -9.35 3.73
CA ALA A 62 12.20 -9.49 4.62
C ALA A 62 13.54 -9.19 3.91
N LEU A 63 13.69 -9.63 2.67
CA LEU A 63 14.95 -9.56 1.93
C LEU A 63 15.12 -8.27 1.12
N PHE A 64 14.02 -7.65 0.69
CA PHE A 64 14.09 -6.45 -0.15
C PHE A 64 14.84 -5.27 0.52
N PRO A 65 14.55 -4.88 1.77
CA PRO A 65 15.21 -3.72 2.38
C PRO A 65 16.73 -3.92 2.52
N SER A 66 17.16 -5.12 2.90
CA SER A 66 18.57 -5.45 3.05
C SER A 66 19.30 -5.51 1.70
N GLU A 67 18.67 -6.11 0.68
CA GLU A 67 19.25 -6.16 -0.66
C GLU A 67 19.34 -4.78 -1.30
N VAL A 68 18.30 -3.95 -1.17
CA VAL A 68 18.30 -2.59 -1.69
C VAL A 68 19.36 -1.75 -1.01
N LYS A 69 19.49 -1.83 0.32
CA LYS A 69 20.54 -1.12 1.06
C LYS A 69 21.92 -1.48 0.53
N ARG A 70 22.21 -2.78 0.39
CA ARG A 70 23.48 -3.28 -0.16
C ARG A 70 23.74 -2.74 -1.59
N LEU A 71 22.76 -2.83 -2.48
CA LEU A 71 22.90 -2.37 -3.87
C LEU A 71 23.04 -0.85 -3.99
N VAL A 72 22.35 -0.10 -3.13
CA VAL A 72 22.42 1.36 -3.09
C VAL A 72 23.77 1.84 -2.56
N GLU A 73 24.30 1.19 -1.52
CA GLU A 73 25.66 1.44 -1.02
C GLU A 73 26.70 1.16 -2.11
N GLU A 74 26.60 0.02 -2.77
CA GLU A 74 27.49 -0.35 -3.89
C GLU A 74 27.40 0.65 -5.05
N ALA A 75 26.18 1.01 -5.47
CA ALA A 75 25.95 2.02 -6.49
C ALA A 75 26.51 3.39 -6.09
N ALA A 76 26.36 3.80 -4.83
CA ALA A 76 26.91 5.06 -4.32
C ALA A 76 28.45 5.06 -4.39
N THR A 77 29.10 3.97 -3.98
CA THR A 77 30.57 3.87 -4.07
C THR A 77 31.07 3.93 -5.51
N ASN A 78 30.36 3.31 -6.45
CA ASN A 78 30.73 3.40 -7.87
C ASN A 78 30.46 4.78 -8.45
N THR A 79 29.42 5.47 -7.98
CA THR A 79 29.13 6.86 -8.38
C THR A 79 30.21 7.82 -7.87
N ASP A 80 30.70 7.61 -6.65
CA ASP A 80 31.83 8.38 -6.08
C ASP A 80 33.11 8.17 -6.92
N ARG A 81 33.38 6.93 -7.35
CA ARG A 81 34.51 6.61 -8.25
C ARG A 81 34.37 7.31 -9.60
N LEU A 82 33.17 7.32 -10.19
CA LEU A 82 32.90 8.03 -11.44
C LEU A 82 33.10 9.55 -11.28
N SER A 83 32.62 10.11 -10.17
CA SER A 83 32.85 11.53 -9.85
C SER A 83 34.34 11.85 -9.81
N ALA A 84 35.14 11.04 -9.10
CA ALA A 84 36.58 11.22 -9.02
C ALA A 84 37.25 11.09 -10.40
N PHE A 85 36.80 10.14 -11.23
CA PHE A 85 37.28 10.00 -12.60
C PHE A 85 37.03 11.26 -13.43
N PHE A 86 35.81 11.80 -13.42
CA PHE A 86 35.47 13.02 -14.16
C PHE A 86 36.24 14.24 -13.65
N SER A 87 36.40 14.39 -12.32
CA SER A 87 37.19 15.49 -11.75
C SER A 87 38.67 15.43 -12.12
N ILE A 88 39.27 14.24 -12.16
CA ILE A 88 40.67 14.08 -12.62
C ILE A 88 40.79 14.36 -14.11
N THR A 89 39.83 13.89 -14.91
CA THR A 89 39.85 14.10 -16.37
C THR A 89 39.68 15.58 -16.72
N ASP A 90 38.79 16.29 -16.03
CA ASP A 90 38.64 17.75 -16.12
C ASP A 90 39.96 18.49 -15.88
N LEU A 91 40.68 18.09 -14.82
CA LEU A 91 41.98 18.67 -14.48
C LEU A 91 43.05 18.43 -15.56
N MET A 92 42.98 17.29 -16.26
CA MET A 92 43.95 16.93 -17.29
C MET A 92 43.63 17.51 -18.68
N GLN A 93 42.35 17.73 -18.99
CA GLN A 93 41.89 18.15 -20.32
C GLN A 93 41.37 19.59 -20.37
N HIS A 94 41.22 20.26 -19.23
CA HIS A 94 40.66 21.62 -19.09
C HIS A 94 39.26 21.77 -19.72
N GLU A 95 38.43 20.72 -19.62
CA GLU A 95 37.11 20.67 -20.24
C GLU A 95 35.99 20.94 -19.23
N THR A 96 35.45 22.16 -19.24
CA THR A 96 34.35 22.62 -18.33
C THR A 96 33.11 21.71 -18.29
N LYS A 97 32.90 20.85 -19.30
CA LYS A 97 31.81 19.88 -19.33
C LYS A 97 32.01 18.74 -18.32
N MET A 98 33.26 18.31 -18.08
CA MET A 98 33.56 17.21 -17.13
C MET A 98 33.25 17.61 -15.68
N GLU A 99 33.43 18.88 -15.33
CA GLU A 99 33.05 19.43 -14.02
C GLU A 99 31.53 19.26 -13.76
N THR A 100 30.69 19.51 -14.77
CA THR A 100 29.23 19.35 -14.63
C THR A 100 28.82 17.90 -14.40
N HIS A 101 29.50 16.95 -15.06
CA HIS A 101 29.25 15.53 -14.88
C HIS A 101 29.72 15.05 -13.52
N ALA A 102 30.89 15.50 -13.04
CA ALA A 102 31.36 15.24 -11.68
C ALA A 102 30.35 15.72 -10.63
N LYS A 103 29.85 16.96 -10.76
CA LYS A 103 28.78 17.50 -9.87
C LYS A 103 27.51 16.66 -9.90
N THR A 104 27.11 16.17 -11.07
CA THR A 104 25.93 15.31 -11.21
C THR A 104 26.14 13.95 -10.52
N CYS A 105 27.33 13.35 -10.65
CA CYS A 105 27.68 12.13 -9.92
C CYS A 105 27.67 12.35 -8.40
N MET A 106 28.23 13.47 -7.90
CA MET A 106 28.18 13.78 -6.47
C MET A 106 26.74 13.88 -5.97
N LEU A 107 25.87 14.61 -6.69
CA LEU A 107 24.46 14.73 -6.32
C LEU A 107 23.77 13.36 -6.28
N LEU A 108 23.97 12.54 -7.31
CA LEU A 108 23.39 11.20 -7.38
C LEU A 108 23.90 10.30 -6.23
N SER A 109 25.19 10.38 -5.89
CA SER A 109 25.75 9.66 -4.74
C SER A 109 25.10 10.06 -3.43
N THR A 110 24.89 11.36 -3.21
CA THR A 110 24.17 11.87 -2.03
C THR A 110 22.73 11.34 -2.01
N CYS A 111 22.03 11.37 -3.14
CA CYS A 111 20.67 10.83 -3.24
C CYS A 111 20.61 9.32 -2.97
N LEU A 112 21.55 8.55 -3.51
CA LEU A 112 21.67 7.12 -3.25
C LEU A 112 21.91 6.86 -1.76
N LYS A 113 22.84 7.56 -1.13
CA LYS A 113 23.11 7.42 0.32
C LYS A 113 21.91 7.76 1.19
N ALA A 114 21.10 8.74 0.80
CA ALA A 114 19.90 9.14 1.53
C ALA A 114 18.70 8.21 1.29
N PHE A 115 18.66 7.49 0.15
CA PHE A 115 17.53 6.69 -0.27
C PHE A 115 17.05 5.66 0.76
N PRO A 116 17.91 4.87 1.42
CA PRO A 116 17.47 3.89 2.41
C PRO A 116 16.69 4.52 3.57
N GLY A 117 17.07 5.71 4.03
CA GLY A 117 16.38 6.41 5.12
C GLY A 117 15.03 7.04 4.72
N ILE A 118 14.80 7.23 3.43
CA ILE A 118 13.58 7.90 2.91
C ILE A 118 12.58 6.87 2.38
N ALA A 119 13.06 5.86 1.67
CA ALA A 119 12.22 4.97 0.87
C ALA A 119 12.03 3.58 1.50
N LEU A 120 12.96 3.13 2.35
CA LEU A 120 12.78 1.91 3.11
C LEU A 120 12.07 2.28 4.41
N PHE A 121 10.81 1.88 4.52
CA PHE A 121 10.05 1.97 5.77
C PHE A 121 10.91 1.40 6.91
N PRO A 122 10.92 2.00 8.11
CA PRO A 122 11.57 1.36 9.24
C PRO A 122 10.97 -0.04 9.42
N VAL A 123 11.85 -1.05 9.34
CA VAL A 123 11.51 -2.48 9.45
C VAL A 123 11.39 -2.88 10.93
N ASP A 124 11.45 -1.91 11.84
CA ASP A 124 11.38 -2.16 13.27
C ASP A 124 9.93 -2.51 13.66
N GLU A 125 9.77 -3.80 13.95
CA GLU A 125 8.88 -4.39 14.96
C GLU A 125 7.40 -4.65 14.57
N THR A 126 7.17 -5.94 14.28
CA THR A 126 5.99 -6.77 14.62
C THR A 126 4.58 -6.43 14.11
N ASP A 127 4.27 -5.20 13.73
CA ASP A 127 2.93 -4.82 13.25
C ASP A 127 3.00 -4.02 11.94
N VAL A 128 3.60 -4.62 10.90
CA VAL A 128 3.50 -4.05 9.55
C VAL A 128 2.06 -4.18 9.08
N TYR A 129 1.36 -3.05 8.96
CA TYR A 129 0.00 -3.00 8.44
C TYR A 129 -0.09 -3.77 7.11
N GLN A 130 -0.92 -4.81 7.10
CA GLN A 130 -1.20 -5.57 5.90
C GLN A 130 -2.45 -5.00 5.23
N PRO A 131 -2.36 -4.53 3.97
CA PRO A 131 -3.51 -4.07 3.24
C PRO A 131 -4.54 -5.20 3.09
N PRO A 132 -5.82 -4.86 2.88
CA PRO A 132 -6.90 -5.82 2.84
C PRO A 132 -6.66 -6.94 1.80
N PRO A 133 -7.13 -8.18 2.07
CA PRO A 133 -7.02 -9.28 1.12
C PRO A 133 -7.69 -8.91 -0.22
N GLY A 134 -6.99 -9.18 -1.33
CA GLY A 134 -7.43 -8.79 -2.68
C GLY A 134 -6.96 -7.39 -3.13
N SER A 135 -6.24 -6.65 -2.29
CA SER A 135 -5.62 -5.38 -2.69
C SER A 135 -4.55 -5.58 -3.77
N ALA A 136 -4.67 -4.84 -4.87
CA ALA A 136 -3.65 -4.79 -5.93
C ALA A 136 -2.36 -4.04 -5.48
N TRP A 137 -2.32 -3.50 -4.25
CA TRP A 137 -1.18 -2.73 -3.76
C TRP A 137 0.11 -3.55 -3.74
N TYR A 138 0.08 -4.80 -3.25
CA TYR A 138 1.27 -5.65 -3.18
C TYR A 138 1.85 -5.98 -4.55
N ALA A 139 1.00 -6.35 -5.52
CA ALA A 139 1.46 -6.66 -6.87
C ALA A 139 2.11 -5.44 -7.54
N LYS A 140 1.44 -4.28 -7.49
CA LYS A 140 1.97 -3.03 -8.06
C LYS A 140 3.26 -2.59 -7.36
N ARG A 141 3.35 -2.77 -6.05
CA ARG A 141 4.55 -2.43 -5.30
C ARG A 141 5.72 -3.33 -5.67
N ARG A 142 5.48 -4.64 -5.76
CA ARG A 142 6.49 -5.62 -6.17
C ARG A 142 7.10 -5.27 -7.54
N ASP A 143 6.28 -4.86 -8.49
CA ASP A 143 6.77 -4.45 -9.82
C ASP A 143 7.75 -3.27 -9.74
N ILE A 144 7.47 -2.29 -8.87
CA ILE A 144 8.33 -1.13 -8.63
C ILE A 144 9.63 -1.57 -7.96
N GLU A 145 9.53 -2.40 -6.93
CA GLU A 145 10.65 -2.97 -6.17
C GLU A 145 11.60 -3.76 -7.08
N ASP A 146 11.06 -4.67 -7.89
CA ASP A 146 11.82 -5.45 -8.88
C ASP A 146 12.45 -4.54 -9.96
N SER A 147 11.74 -3.50 -10.40
CA SER A 147 12.26 -2.53 -11.36
C SER A 147 13.45 -1.76 -10.78
N LEU A 148 13.38 -1.38 -9.49
CA LEU A 148 14.47 -0.71 -8.77
C LEU A 148 15.69 -1.62 -8.65
N LEU A 149 15.52 -2.86 -8.18
CA LEU A 149 16.61 -3.83 -8.07
C LEU A 149 17.31 -4.04 -9.41
N ARG A 150 16.53 -4.22 -10.49
CA ARG A 150 17.07 -4.34 -11.85
C ARG A 150 17.81 -3.07 -12.30
N ASN A 151 17.28 -1.89 -11.98
CA ASN A 151 17.91 -0.63 -12.34
C ASN A 151 19.27 -0.46 -11.65
N LEU A 152 19.32 -0.71 -10.32
CA LEU A 152 20.54 -0.64 -9.52
C LEU A 152 21.60 -1.64 -10.02
N ARG A 153 21.24 -2.91 -10.24
CA ARG A 153 22.15 -3.92 -10.77
C ARG A 153 22.69 -3.58 -12.17
N LYS A 154 21.87 -2.96 -13.03
CA LYS A 154 22.32 -2.48 -14.35
C LYS A 154 23.34 -1.35 -14.20
N TYR A 155 23.08 -0.40 -13.30
CA TYR A 155 23.97 0.71 -13.04
C TYR A 155 25.30 0.31 -12.44
N ILE A 156 25.31 -0.60 -11.47
CA ILE A 156 26.54 -1.14 -10.89
C ILE A 156 27.42 -1.72 -12.00
N ARG A 157 26.87 -2.59 -12.85
CA ARG A 157 27.63 -3.17 -13.99
C ARG A 157 28.12 -2.11 -14.98
N PHE A 158 27.28 -1.11 -15.28
CA PHE A 158 27.65 -0.01 -16.16
C PHE A 158 28.81 0.82 -15.59
N SER A 159 28.70 1.25 -14.33
CA SER A 159 29.70 2.07 -13.66
C SER A 159 31.04 1.34 -13.50
N GLU A 160 31.03 0.04 -13.15
CA GLU A 160 32.24 -0.78 -13.15
C GLU A 160 32.89 -0.89 -14.54
N HIS A 161 32.06 -1.08 -15.57
CA HIS A 161 32.56 -1.17 -16.94
C HIS A 161 33.19 0.15 -17.39
N PHE A 162 32.54 1.28 -17.10
CA PHE A 162 33.01 2.61 -17.45
C PHE A 162 34.36 2.90 -16.79
N VAL A 163 34.52 2.60 -15.50
CA VAL A 163 35.80 2.81 -14.79
C VAL A 163 36.91 1.90 -15.33
N ARG A 164 36.60 0.64 -15.65
CA ARG A 164 37.61 -0.31 -16.16
C ARG A 164 38.04 -0.01 -17.60
N LYS A 165 37.11 0.46 -18.44
CA LYS A 165 37.33 0.73 -19.86
C LYS A 165 36.73 2.08 -20.22
N PRO A 166 37.37 3.19 -19.78
CA PRO A 166 36.87 4.52 -20.06
C PRO A 166 36.82 4.77 -21.58
N PRO A 167 35.78 5.44 -22.10
CA PRO A 167 35.70 5.76 -23.51
C PRO A 167 36.83 6.72 -23.89
N ARG A 168 37.53 6.45 -24.99
CA ARG A 168 38.70 7.24 -25.44
C ARG A 168 38.34 8.47 -26.29
N TYR A 169 37.08 8.59 -26.72
CA TYR A 169 36.62 9.64 -27.63
C TYR A 169 35.42 10.34 -27.00
N GLU A 170 35.37 11.67 -27.08
CA GLU A 170 34.32 12.52 -26.50
C GLU A 170 32.90 12.06 -26.88
N GLU A 171 32.67 11.71 -28.16
CA GLU A 171 31.36 11.26 -28.63
C GLU A 171 30.88 9.99 -27.89
N LYS A 172 31.79 9.05 -27.61
CA LYS A 172 31.46 7.85 -26.83
C LYS A 172 31.23 8.17 -25.36
N VAL A 173 31.95 9.14 -24.80
CA VAL A 173 31.71 9.62 -23.44
C VAL A 173 30.30 10.19 -23.33
N HIS A 174 29.85 10.99 -24.29
CA HIS A 174 28.48 11.52 -24.33
C HIS A 174 27.40 10.42 -24.39
N VAL A 175 27.62 9.37 -25.19
CA VAL A 175 26.69 8.24 -25.25
C VAL A 175 26.58 7.51 -23.90
N GLU A 176 27.71 7.29 -23.22
CA GLU A 176 27.69 6.66 -21.89
C GLU A 176 27.09 7.58 -20.82
N LEU A 177 27.31 8.90 -20.91
CA LEU A 177 26.70 9.89 -20.03
C LEU A 177 25.18 9.94 -20.20
N ASN A 178 24.66 9.80 -21.41
CA ASN A 178 23.22 9.70 -21.64
C ASN A 178 22.62 8.46 -20.94
N LYS A 179 23.35 7.34 -20.88
CA LYS A 179 22.92 6.16 -20.11
C LYS A 179 22.93 6.42 -18.61
N PHE A 180 23.91 7.19 -18.12
CA PHE A 180 23.97 7.63 -16.74
C PHE A 180 22.76 8.52 -16.37
N HIS A 181 22.45 9.53 -17.19
CA HIS A 181 21.29 10.39 -16.96
C HIS A 181 19.97 9.60 -17.01
N ALA A 182 19.81 8.70 -18.00
CA ALA A 182 18.65 7.82 -18.08
C ALA A 182 18.50 6.89 -16.86
N PHE A 183 19.62 6.43 -16.28
CA PHE A 183 19.59 5.70 -15.02
C PHE A 183 19.09 6.59 -13.88
N ALA A 184 19.64 7.79 -13.73
CA ALA A 184 19.29 8.73 -12.67
C ALA A 184 17.80 9.08 -12.73
N ASP A 185 17.28 9.45 -13.89
CA ASP A 185 15.87 9.77 -14.11
C ASP A 185 14.96 8.60 -13.68
N LYS A 186 15.31 7.38 -14.12
CA LYS A 186 14.57 6.18 -13.75
C LYS A 186 14.67 5.88 -12.26
N PHE A 187 15.83 6.10 -11.64
CA PHE A 187 16.01 5.92 -10.21
C PHE A 187 15.13 6.89 -9.42
N PHE A 188 15.09 8.17 -9.80
CA PHE A 188 14.25 9.16 -9.15
C PHE A 188 12.74 8.87 -9.33
N ASP A 189 12.32 8.46 -10.53
CA ASP A 189 10.93 8.04 -10.79
C ASP A 189 10.52 6.84 -9.90
N LEU A 190 11.35 5.79 -9.85
CA LEU A 190 11.09 4.62 -9.02
C LEU A 190 11.10 4.96 -7.52
N SER A 191 12.00 5.85 -7.09
CA SER A 191 12.07 6.33 -5.72
C SER A 191 10.82 7.10 -5.33
N SER A 192 10.33 7.98 -6.20
CA SER A 192 9.08 8.71 -6.00
C SER A 192 7.88 7.75 -5.93
N LYS A 193 7.81 6.77 -6.83
CA LYS A 193 6.76 5.74 -6.82
C LYS A 193 6.77 4.90 -5.53
N LEU A 194 7.94 4.53 -5.02
CA LEU A 194 8.07 3.83 -3.73
C LEU A 194 7.62 4.70 -2.56
N SER A 195 8.03 5.96 -2.53
CA SER A 195 7.59 6.92 -1.50
C SER A 195 6.07 7.11 -1.52
N ASN A 196 5.47 7.28 -2.69
CA ASN A 196 4.01 7.38 -2.82
C ASN A 196 3.30 6.08 -2.44
N SER A 197 3.91 4.91 -2.72
CA SER A 197 3.39 3.61 -2.30
C SER A 197 3.42 3.47 -0.77
N ASN A 198 4.49 3.94 -0.11
CA ASN A 198 4.63 4.02 1.34
C ASN A 198 3.54 4.90 1.96
N GLU A 199 3.36 6.11 1.44
CA GLU A 199 2.35 7.04 1.95
C GLU A 199 0.93 6.49 1.74
N ARG A 200 0.68 5.86 0.59
CA ARG A 200 -0.60 5.18 0.35
C ARG A 200 -0.87 4.07 1.37
N LEU A 201 0.14 3.29 1.75
CA LEU A 201 -0.01 2.25 2.78
C LEU A 201 -0.36 2.87 4.13
N ARG A 202 0.34 3.94 4.51
CA ARG A 202 0.09 4.70 5.74
C ARG A 202 -1.33 5.27 5.78
N LEU A 203 -1.82 5.79 4.66
CA LEU A 203 -3.20 6.29 4.56
C LEU A 203 -4.22 5.17 4.66
N MET A 204 -3.96 4.00 4.07
CA MET A 204 -4.83 2.82 4.22
C MET A 204 -4.90 2.35 5.66
N GLU A 205 -3.76 2.30 6.36
CA GLU A 205 -3.69 1.99 7.78
C GLU A 205 -4.53 2.98 8.61
N LEU A 206 -4.42 4.27 8.32
CA LEU A 206 -5.18 5.30 9.00
C LEU A 206 -6.69 5.15 8.77
N VAL A 207 -7.11 4.89 7.54
CA VAL A 207 -8.53 4.66 7.19
C VAL A 207 -9.06 3.43 7.94
N ASP A 208 -8.34 2.31 7.92
CA ASP A 208 -8.74 1.10 8.63
C ASP A 208 -8.84 1.33 10.15
N SER A 209 -7.89 2.08 10.72
CA SER A 209 -7.93 2.43 12.15
C SER A 209 -9.18 3.26 12.50
N TYR A 210 -9.55 4.19 11.62
CA TYR A 210 -10.72 5.04 11.78
C TYR A 210 -12.02 4.25 11.65
N GLU A 211 -12.10 3.33 10.67
CA GLU A 211 -13.26 2.46 10.50
C GLU A 211 -13.48 1.56 11.71
N ARG A 212 -12.41 0.96 12.25
CA ARG A 212 -12.46 0.17 13.50
C ARG A 212 -13.00 1.01 14.66
N MET A 213 -12.47 2.21 14.84
CA MET A 213 -12.92 3.13 15.89
C MET A 213 -14.40 3.52 15.72
N LYS A 214 -14.85 3.78 14.48
CA LYS A 214 -16.24 4.13 14.19
C LYS A 214 -17.18 2.98 14.52
N LEU A 215 -16.82 1.75 14.15
CA LEU A 215 -17.57 0.54 14.48
C LEU A 215 -17.67 0.32 15.99
N ASP A 216 -16.58 0.53 16.72
CA ASP A 216 -16.58 0.40 18.19
C ASP A 216 -17.46 1.46 18.87
N ARG A 217 -17.49 2.69 18.34
CA ARG A 217 -18.40 3.73 18.81
C ARG A 217 -19.87 3.37 18.58
N LEU A 218 -20.19 2.75 17.45
CA LEU A 218 -21.54 2.28 17.14
C LEU A 218 -21.95 1.12 18.05
N LYS A 219 -21.11 0.10 18.20
CA LYS A 219 -21.34 -1.03 19.12
C LYS A 219 -21.62 -0.55 20.55
N LYS A 220 -20.81 0.37 21.07
CA LYS A 220 -21.03 0.96 22.41
C LYS A 220 -22.35 1.73 22.53
N ARG A 221 -22.84 2.35 21.45
CA ARG A 221 -24.16 3.02 21.44
C ARG A 221 -25.30 2.01 21.42
N GLU A 222 -25.18 0.96 20.61
CA GLU A 222 -26.14 -0.15 20.54
C GLU A 222 -26.25 -0.87 21.88
N GLU A 223 -25.13 -1.23 22.51
CA GLU A 223 -25.09 -1.83 23.85
C GLU A 223 -25.81 -0.97 24.89
N ARG A 224 -25.56 0.35 24.89
CA ARG A 224 -26.26 1.29 25.79
C ARG A 224 -27.75 1.37 25.50
N ALA A 225 -28.17 1.31 24.24
CA ALA A 225 -29.57 1.32 23.85
C ALA A 225 -30.28 0.04 24.33
N ILE A 226 -29.64 -1.12 24.17
CA ILE A 226 -30.14 -2.42 24.67
C ILE A 226 -30.32 -2.37 26.19
N ILE A 227 -29.34 -1.87 26.94
CA ILE A 227 -29.44 -1.74 28.40
C ILE A 227 -30.61 -0.83 28.81
N ARG A 228 -30.83 0.29 28.09
CA ARG A 228 -31.95 1.19 28.37
C ARG A 228 -33.30 0.53 28.07
N ALA A 229 -33.40 -0.18 26.95
CA ALA A 229 -34.61 -0.90 26.56
C ALA A 229 -34.95 -2.00 27.59
N ASP A 230 -33.96 -2.76 28.05
CA ASP A 230 -34.15 -3.79 29.10
C ASP A 230 -34.63 -3.18 30.42
N ARG A 231 -34.03 -2.06 30.86
CA ARG A 231 -34.48 -1.34 32.06
C ARG A 231 -35.92 -0.85 31.93
N ALA A 232 -36.29 -0.31 30.77
CA ALA A 232 -37.66 0.14 30.51
C ALA A 232 -38.66 -1.03 30.50
N ALA A 233 -38.31 -2.15 29.88
CA ALA A 233 -39.13 -3.37 29.85
C ALA A 233 -39.38 -3.92 31.26
N ARG A 234 -38.32 -4.06 32.08
CA ARG A 234 -38.45 -4.50 33.48
C ARG A 234 -39.29 -3.54 34.33
N LYS A 235 -39.23 -2.24 34.06
CA LYS A 235 -40.08 -1.25 34.74
C LYS A 235 -41.55 -1.46 34.38
N LEU A 236 -41.85 -1.62 33.09
CA LEU A 236 -43.21 -1.86 32.59
C LEU A 236 -43.79 -3.18 33.12
N GLU A 237 -42.99 -4.26 33.15
CA GLU A 237 -43.39 -5.54 33.71
C GLU A 237 -43.75 -5.42 35.21
N ARG A 238 -42.94 -4.69 35.98
CA ARG A 238 -43.24 -4.40 37.40
C ARG A 238 -44.51 -3.59 37.57
N GLU A 239 -44.78 -2.63 36.70
CA GLU A 239 -46.01 -1.84 36.72
C GLU A 239 -47.24 -2.70 36.38
N LEU A 240 -47.17 -3.58 35.37
CA LEU A 240 -48.24 -4.53 35.05
C LEU A 240 -48.53 -5.48 36.22
N LEU A 241 -47.50 -5.98 36.91
CA LEU A 241 -47.69 -6.84 38.08
C LEU A 241 -48.29 -6.10 39.28
N ARG A 242 -48.07 -4.79 39.42
CA ARG A 242 -48.77 -3.97 40.42
C ARG A 242 -50.23 -3.80 40.05
N GLN A 243 -50.51 -3.42 38.80
CA GLN A 243 -51.89 -3.27 38.31
C GLN A 243 -52.71 -4.56 38.44
N LYS A 244 -52.10 -5.73 38.17
CA LYS A 244 -52.77 -7.03 38.38
C LYS A 244 -53.10 -7.29 39.85
N ARG A 245 -52.16 -7.04 40.76
CA ARG A 245 -52.42 -7.19 42.21
C ARG A 245 -53.48 -6.23 42.72
N ASP A 246 -53.43 -4.98 42.28
CA ASP A 246 -54.44 -3.97 42.66
C ASP A 246 -55.81 -4.36 42.09
N ALA A 247 -55.89 -4.91 40.88
CA ALA A 247 -57.12 -5.42 40.29
C ALA A 247 -57.66 -6.66 41.02
N GLU A 248 -56.81 -7.58 41.46
CA GLU A 248 -57.20 -8.75 42.27
C GLU A 248 -57.73 -8.34 43.66
N LEU A 249 -57.13 -7.31 44.28
CA LEU A 249 -57.60 -6.74 45.55
C LEU A 249 -58.96 -6.02 45.43
N HIS A 250 -59.28 -5.51 44.25
CA HIS A 250 -60.54 -4.83 43.94
C HIS A 250 -61.54 -5.71 43.18
N ALA A 251 -61.26 -7.01 43.02
CA ALA A 251 -62.20 -7.95 42.43
C ALA A 251 -63.40 -8.14 43.40
N PRO A 252 -64.65 -7.96 42.94
CA PRO A 252 -65.80 -8.14 43.81
C PRO A 252 -65.89 -9.60 44.26
N VAL A 253 -65.95 -9.82 45.58
CA VAL A 253 -66.28 -11.13 46.16
C VAL A 253 -67.70 -11.46 45.71
N GLU A 254 -67.85 -12.47 44.85
CA GLU A 254 -69.15 -13.07 44.57
C GLU A 254 -69.67 -13.66 45.88
N ILE A 255 -70.56 -12.93 46.54
CA ILE A 255 -71.31 -13.44 47.68
C ILE A 255 -72.37 -14.35 47.08
N GLU A 256 -72.12 -15.66 47.07
CA GLU A 256 -73.16 -16.66 46.86
C GLU A 256 -74.19 -16.52 47.99
N ILE A 257 -75.33 -15.91 47.68
CA ILE A 257 -76.49 -15.88 48.57
C ILE A 257 -77.27 -17.17 48.29
N THR A 258 -77.09 -18.17 49.17
CA THR A 258 -77.98 -19.33 49.30
C THR A 258 -79.29 -18.96 49.99
#